data_AF-A0AAD1II60-F1
#
_entry.id   AF-A0AAD1II60-F1
#
_cell.length_a   1.000
_cell.length_b   1.000
_cell.length_c   1.000
_cell.angle_alpha   90.00
_cell.angle_beta   90.00
_cell.angle_gamma   90.00
#
_symmetry.space_group_name_H-M   'P 1'
#
loop_
_entity.id
_entity.type
_entity.pdbx_description
1 polymer ?
#
loop_
_entity_poly.entity_id
_entity_poly.type
_entity_poly.pdbx_seq_one_letter_code
_entity_poly.pdbx_strand_id
1 'polypeptide(L)'
;MADPWRAEPIGAGRFRIVNVSDGKLAMITLSPFGSTEAQVITGGAKEDPHVVKSPIEPGDFFVAIVRGEGVRVTATAVPSMTPVYFDLLVS
;
A
#
# COMPACT_ATOMS: atom_id res chain seq x y z
N MET A 1 -18.33 -1.76 7.22
CA MET A 1 -17.40 -0.94 6.42
C MET A 1 -16.99 -1.76 5.23
N ALA A 2 -17.05 -1.21 4.02
CA ALA A 2 -16.50 -1.90 2.85
C ALA A 2 -14.97 -1.97 2.98
N ASP A 3 -14.36 -3.01 2.43
CA ASP A 3 -12.90 -3.13 2.42
C ASP A 3 -12.28 -1.94 1.67
N PRO A 4 -11.21 -1.32 2.20
CA PRO A 4 -10.62 -0.12 1.58
C PRO A 4 -9.82 -0.43 0.30
N TRP A 5 -9.77 -1.70 -0.09
CA TRP A 5 -8.98 -2.20 -1.21
C TRP A 5 -9.86 -2.98 -2.19
N ARG A 6 -9.60 -2.79 -3.48
CA ARG A 6 -10.06 -3.69 -4.54
C ARG A 6 -8.86 -4.28 -5.26
N ALA A 7 -8.86 -5.60 -5.44
CA ALA A 7 -7.82 -6.30 -6.20
C ALA A 7 -8.33 -6.65 -7.60
N GLU A 8 -7.52 -6.34 -8.62
CA GLU A 8 -7.79 -6.63 -10.02
C GLU A 8 -6.65 -7.49 -10.58
N PRO A 9 -6.92 -8.72 -11.05
CA PRO A 9 -5.89 -9.56 -11.65
C PRO A 9 -5.43 -8.96 -12.98
N ILE A 10 -4.12 -8.85 -13.17
CA ILE A 10 -3.50 -8.34 -14.42
C ILE A 10 -2.58 -9.37 -15.09
N GLY A 11 -2.65 -10.64 -14.65
CA GLY A 11 -1.98 -11.79 -15.25
C GLY A 11 -0.68 -12.21 -14.55
N ALA A 12 -0.27 -13.47 -14.73
CA ALA A 12 0.98 -14.04 -14.19
C ALA A 12 1.14 -13.92 -12.65
N GLY A 13 0.04 -14.01 -11.91
CA GLY A 13 0.03 -13.81 -10.45
C GLY A 13 0.22 -12.35 -10.03
N ARG A 14 0.10 -11.39 -10.94
CA ARG A 14 0.13 -9.96 -10.62
C ARG A 14 -1.27 -9.44 -10.38
N PHE A 15 -1.37 -8.59 -9.38
CA PHE A 15 -2.60 -7.93 -8.98
C PHE A 15 -2.36 -6.42 -8.90
N ARG A 16 -3.26 -5.66 -9.53
CA ARG A 16 -3.41 -4.24 -9.29
C ARG A 16 -4.30 -4.07 -8.07
N ILE A 17 -3.78 -3.49 -7.00
CA ILE A 17 -4.49 -3.30 -5.73
C ILE A 17 -4.80 -1.82 -5.59
N VAL A 18 -6.08 -1.48 -5.69
CA VAL A 18 -6.61 -0.11 -5.78
C VAL A 18 -7.16 0.34 -4.44
N ASN A 19 -6.77 1.53 -3.98
CA ASN A 19 -7.41 2.18 -2.84
C ASN A 19 -8.80 2.65 -3.27
N VAL A 20 -9.85 2.02 -2.74
CA VAL A 20 -11.26 2.38 -3.01
C VAL A 20 -11.91 3.09 -1.82
N SER A 21 -11.12 3.45 -0.80
CA SER A 21 -11.58 4.30 0.29
C SER A 21 -11.60 5.78 -0.12
N ASP A 22 -12.29 6.60 0.67
CA ASP A 22 -12.35 8.06 0.46
C ASP A 22 -11.09 8.80 0.94
N GLY A 23 -10.13 8.09 1.55
CA GLY A 23 -8.95 8.68 2.20
C GLY A 23 -7.62 8.14 1.68
N LYS A 24 -6.56 8.91 1.94
CA LYS A 24 -5.18 8.50 1.67
C LYS A 24 -4.75 7.40 2.64
N LEU A 25 -4.16 6.33 2.12
CA LEU A 25 -3.67 5.21 2.91
C LEU A 25 -2.13 5.19 2.90
N ALA A 26 -1.51 5.02 4.07
CA ALA A 26 -0.07 4.97 4.28
C ALA A 26 0.34 3.78 5.15
N MET A 27 1.64 3.58 5.35
CA MET A 27 2.18 2.44 6.12
C MET A 27 1.63 1.10 5.64
N ILE A 28 1.59 0.91 4.33
CA ILE A 28 0.92 -0.21 3.70
C ILE A 28 1.86 -1.42 3.69
N THR A 29 1.39 -2.55 4.20
CA THR A 29 2.15 -3.81 4.24
C THR A 29 1.32 -4.98 3.71
N LEU A 30 2.00 -5.93 3.08
CA LEU A 30 1.47 -7.21 2.62
C LEU A 30 1.96 -8.30 3.56
N SER A 31 1.06 -9.01 4.23
CA SER A 31 1.40 -10.17 5.05
C SER A 31 0.92 -11.44 4.31
N PRO A 32 1.82 -12.23 3.70
CA PRO A 32 1.45 -13.46 3.01
C PRO A 32 0.87 -14.51 3.97
N PHE A 33 -0.08 -15.30 3.50
CA PHE A 33 -0.59 -16.46 4.22
C PHE A 33 0.26 -17.70 3.93
N GLY A 34 0.62 -18.45 4.98
CA GLY A 34 1.35 -19.71 4.85
C GLY A 34 2.63 -19.54 4.02
N SER A 35 2.73 -20.32 2.94
CA SER A 35 3.87 -20.30 2.00
C SER A 35 3.66 -19.38 0.79
N THR A 36 2.74 -18.42 0.86
CA THR A 36 2.47 -17.51 -0.26
C THR A 36 3.69 -16.63 -0.55
N GLU A 37 4.08 -16.57 -1.82
CA GLU A 37 5.06 -15.60 -2.31
C GLU A 37 4.33 -14.28 -2.59
N ALA A 38 4.76 -13.17 -1.97
CA ALA A 38 4.25 -11.85 -2.27
C ALA A 38 5.38 -10.84 -2.51
N GLN A 39 5.19 -9.95 -3.47
CA GLN A 39 6.16 -8.90 -3.78
C GLN A 39 5.47 -7.68 -4.36
N VAL A 40 5.60 -6.53 -3.70
CA VAL A 40 5.31 -5.22 -4.27
C VAL A 40 6.33 -4.91 -5.36
N ILE A 41 5.86 -4.64 -6.58
CA ILE A 41 6.72 -4.36 -7.74
C ILE A 41 6.64 -2.91 -8.22
N THR A 42 5.67 -2.13 -7.72
CA THR A 42 5.61 -0.67 -7.93
C THR A 42 6.61 0.04 -7.03
N GLY A 43 7.29 1.08 -7.53
CA GLY A 43 8.19 1.91 -6.72
C GLY A 43 9.65 1.44 -6.62
N GLY A 44 10.01 0.37 -7.34
CA GLY A 44 11.37 -0.16 -7.39
C GLY A 44 11.71 -1.06 -6.21
N ALA A 45 12.29 -2.22 -6.52
CA ALA A 45 12.79 -3.15 -5.51
C ALA A 45 14.06 -2.59 -4.88
N LYS A 46 14.17 -2.55 -3.54
CA LYS A 46 15.47 -2.91 -2.92
C LYS A 46 15.56 -3.14 -1.41
N GLU A 47 14.51 -2.99 -0.59
CA GLU A 47 14.70 -3.18 0.86
C GLU A 47 13.67 -4.10 1.50
N ASP A 48 12.36 -3.93 1.22
CA ASP A 48 11.33 -4.85 1.70
C ASP A 48 10.30 -5.14 0.58
N PRO A 49 10.18 -6.40 0.11
CA PRO A 49 9.22 -6.76 -0.93
C PRO A 49 7.77 -6.70 -0.47
N HIS A 50 7.50 -6.57 0.83
CA HIS A 50 6.15 -6.58 1.38
C HIS A 50 5.63 -5.19 1.75
N VAL A 51 6.39 -4.12 1.52
CA VAL A 51 6.03 -2.76 1.92
C VAL A 51 5.80 -1.88 0.70
N VAL A 52 4.70 -1.13 0.71
CA VAL A 52 4.50 -0.03 -0.26
C VAL A 52 5.06 1.23 0.38
N LYS A 53 6.14 1.77 -0.20
CA LYS A 53 6.88 2.90 0.37
C LYS A 53 6.08 4.21 0.35
N SER A 54 5.32 4.41 -0.72
CA SER A 54 4.54 5.63 -0.89
C SER A 54 3.11 5.42 -0.40
N PRO A 55 2.52 6.41 0.29
CA PRO A 55 1.09 6.46 0.47
C PRO A 55 0.33 6.40 -0.86
N ILE A 56 -0.91 5.89 -0.83
CA ILE A 56 -1.78 5.72 -1.99
C ILE A 56 -3.03 6.58 -1.81
N GLU A 57 -3.26 7.51 -2.73
CA GLU A 57 -4.46 8.36 -2.75
C GLU A 57 -5.72 7.55 -3.12
N PRO A 58 -6.93 8.07 -2.83
CA PRO A 58 -8.16 7.48 -3.34
C PRO A 58 -8.14 7.29 -4.86
N GLY A 59 -8.45 6.08 -5.33
CA GLY A 59 -8.43 5.72 -6.75
C GLY A 59 -7.05 5.32 -7.32
N ASP A 60 -5.97 5.63 -6.61
CA ASP A 60 -4.62 5.17 -6.98
C ASP A 60 -4.40 3.70 -6.58
N PHE A 61 -3.27 3.15 -7.02
CA PHE A 61 -2.97 1.73 -6.87
C PHE A 61 -1.49 1.45 -6.72
N PHE A 62 -1.19 0.25 -6.23
CA PHE A 62 0.11 -0.39 -6.38
C PHE A 62 -0.07 -1.77 -7.00
N VAL A 63 1.03 -2.34 -7.51
CA VAL A 63 1.04 -3.68 -8.09
C VAL A 63 1.87 -4.60 -7.22
N ALA A 64 1.32 -5.77 -6.95
CA ALA A 64 2.02 -6.85 -6.28
C ALA A 64 1.91 -8.15 -7.08
N ILE A 65 2.96 -8.95 -7.02
CA ILE A 65 2.92 -10.37 -7.34
C ILE A 65 2.40 -11.08 -6.09
N VAL A 66 1.43 -11.97 -6.23
CA VAL A 66 0.92 -12.86 -5.19
C VAL A 66 0.74 -14.24 -5.80
N ARG A 67 1.44 -15.24 -5.26
CA ARG A 67 1.38 -16.64 -5.72
C ARG A 67 1.24 -17.56 -4.51
N GLY A 68 0.06 -18.16 -4.37
CA GLY A 68 -0.27 -19.01 -3.23
C GLY A 68 -1.68 -18.73 -2.73
N GLU A 69 -1.87 -18.89 -1.43
CA GLU A 69 -3.16 -18.76 -0.73
C GLU A 69 -3.64 -17.31 -0.66
N GLY A 70 -2.73 -16.34 -0.58
CA GLY A 70 -3.06 -14.92 -0.63
C GLY A 70 -2.27 -14.07 0.38
N VAL A 71 -2.70 -12.81 0.50
CA VAL A 71 -2.08 -11.83 1.40
C VAL A 71 -3.14 -11.08 2.20
N ARG A 72 -2.79 -10.67 3.41
CA ARG A 72 -3.48 -9.59 4.12
C ARG A 72 -2.80 -8.27 3.78
N VAL A 73 -3.56 -7.30 3.29
CA VAL A 73 -3.08 -5.92 3.11
C VAL A 73 -3.50 -5.11 4.34
N THR A 74 -2.53 -4.56 5.07
CA THR A 74 -2.81 -3.61 6.15
C THR A 74 -2.36 -2.22 5.74
N ALA A 75 -3.04 -1.20 6.26
CA ALA A 75 -2.72 0.19 6.00
C ALA A 75 -3.31 1.09 7.08
N THR A 76 -2.75 2.29 7.18
CA THR A 76 -3.20 3.35 8.09
C THR A 76 -3.84 4.46 7.27
N ALA A 77 -5.08 4.84 7.61
CA ALA A 77 -5.70 6.04 7.05
C ALA A 77 -4.96 7.28 7.56
N VAL A 78 -4.46 8.12 6.65
CA VAL A 78 -3.77 9.36 7.00
C VAL A 78 -4.83 10.37 7.45
N PRO A 79 -4.66 11.03 8.61
CA PRO A 79 -5.60 12.03 9.07
C PRO A 79 -5.70 13.20 8.08
N SER A 80 -6.91 13.72 7.87
CA SER A 80 -7.15 14.91 7.05
C SER A 80 -6.62 16.16 7.75
N MET A 81 -5.37 16.52 7.43
CA MET A 81 -4.65 17.78 7.60
C MET A 81 -5.09 18.78 8.69
N THR A 82 -4.22 18.93 9.70
CA THR A 82 -3.90 20.24 10.29
C THR A 82 -2.49 20.63 9.82
N PRO A 83 -2.26 21.82 9.26
CA PRO A 83 -0.92 22.30 8.98
C PRO A 83 -0.09 22.40 10.26
N VAL A 84 1.10 21.81 10.28
CA VAL A 84 2.08 21.95 11.35
C VAL A 84 3.35 22.55 10.74
N TYR A 85 3.81 23.65 11.31
CA TYR A 85 5.03 24.34 10.90
C TYR A 85 5.93 24.56 12.11
N PHE A 86 7.24 24.65 11.87
CA PHE A 86 8.25 24.98 12.86
C PHE A 86 9.22 25.99 12.24
N ASP A 87 9.30 27.17 12.83
CA ASP A 87 10.26 28.21 12.45
C ASP A 87 11.48 28.11 13.39
N LEU A 88 12.65 27.78 12.82
CA LEU A 88 13.92 27.83 13.54
C LEU A 88 14.64 29.15 13.23
N LEU A 89 14.62 30.07 14.19
CA LEU A 89 15.44 31.27 14.15
C LEU A 89 16.79 30.99 14.83
N VAL A 90 17.87 31.43 14.19
CA VAL A 90 19.25 31.32 14.70
C VAL A 90 19.85 32.73 14.77
N SER A 91 20.52 33.04 15.90
CA SER A 91 21.20 34.31 16.18
C SER A 91 22.61 34.38 15.64
#